data_AF-A0A2N6C7K2-F1
#
_entry.id   AF-A0A2N6C7K2-F1
#
_cell.length_a   1.000
_cell.length_b   1.000
_cell.length_c   1.000
_cell.angle_alpha   90.00
_cell.angle_beta   90.00
_cell.angle_gamma   90.00
#
_symmetry.space_group_name_H-M   'P 1'
#
loop_
_entity.id
_entity.type
_entity.pdbx_description
1 polymer ?
#
loop_
_entity_poly.entity_id
_entity_poly.type
_entity_poly.pdbx_seq_one_letter_code
_entity_poly.pdbx_strand_id
1 'polypeptide(L)'
;MSAIKKNISLGLVVCVYLLFNLRYAPESLVTTFKSTLMQLLMTAPFVVGLTILVVSFMQRSTGERLPWDRIARIYCTLGIFIGFFYALSEYWLRAQ
;
A
#
# COMPACT_ATOMS: atom_id res chain seq x y z
N MET A 1 16.42 -13.68 -18.68
CA MET A 1 15.15 -12.91 -18.81
C MET A 1 14.39 -12.81 -17.47
N SER A 2 15.02 -12.40 -16.37
CA SER A 2 14.38 -12.42 -15.02
C SER A 2 14.26 -11.02 -14.39
N ALA A 3 15.28 -10.17 -14.54
CA ALA A 3 15.28 -8.83 -13.94
C ALA A 3 14.19 -7.89 -14.49
N ILE A 4 13.89 -7.96 -15.80
CA ILE A 4 12.92 -7.06 -16.47
C ILE A 4 11.49 -7.36 -16.02
N LYS A 5 11.08 -8.64 -15.94
CA LYS A 5 9.76 -9.04 -15.41
C LYS A 5 9.60 -8.67 -13.94
N LYS A 6 10.69 -8.76 -13.16
CA LYS A 6 10.70 -8.43 -11.73
C LYS A 6 10.46 -6.93 -11.48
N ASN A 7 11.03 -6.06 -12.31
CA ASN A 7 10.84 -4.61 -12.24
C ASN A 7 9.43 -4.18 -12.70
N ILE A 8 8.88 -4.82 -13.74
CA ILE A 8 7.51 -4.53 -14.21
C ILE A 8 6.48 -4.93 -13.14
N SER A 9 6.67 -6.09 -12.49
CA SER A 9 5.81 -6.52 -11.39
C SER A 9 5.85 -5.58 -10.18
N LEU A 10 7.01 -4.99 -9.88
CA LEU A 10 7.13 -3.96 -8.84
C LEU A 10 6.42 -2.66 -9.25
N GLY A 11 6.67 -2.19 -10.47
CA GLY A 11 6.02 -0.98 -11.00
C GLY A 11 4.50 -1.12 -11.02
N LEU A 12 3.98 -2.29 -11.41
CA LEU A 12 2.54 -2.58 -11.39
C LEU A 12 1.96 -2.48 -9.98
N VAL A 13 2.63 -3.07 -8.98
CA VAL A 13 2.18 -3.03 -7.59
C VAL A 13 2.21 -1.60 -7.03
N VAL A 14 3.21 -0.80 -7.40
CA VAL A 14 3.29 0.63 -7.03
C VAL A 14 2.17 1.43 -7.71
N CYS A 15 1.91 1.19 -8.99
CA CYS A 15 0.80 1.83 -9.71
C CYS A 15 -0.55 1.48 -9.09
N VAL A 16 -0.78 0.20 -8.75
CA VAL A 16 -2.01 -0.24 -8.08
C VAL A 16 -2.12 0.38 -6.69
N TYR A 17 -1.03 0.45 -5.93
CA TYR A 17 -1.02 1.12 -4.62
C TYR A 17 -1.41 2.60 -4.71
N LEU A 18 -0.88 3.32 -5.71
CA LEU A 18 -1.23 4.72 -5.96
C LEU A 18 -2.70 4.87 -6.37
N LEU A 19 -3.21 3.98 -7.25
CA LEU A 19 -4.61 3.98 -7.66
C LEU A 19 -5.56 3.73 -6.49
N PHE A 20 -5.23 2.79 -5.60
CA PHE A 20 -6.06 2.47 -4.43
C PHE A 20 -6.03 3.55 -3.35
N ASN A 21 -4.94 4.31 -3.24
CA ASN A 21 -4.88 5.43 -2.32
C ASN A 21 -5.50 6.71 -2.89
N LEU A 22 -5.80 6.76 -4.19
CA LEU A 22 -6.38 7.94 -4.83
C LEU A 22 -7.82 8.17 -4.34
N ARG A 23 -8.00 9.10 -3.40
CA ARG A 23 -9.30 9.49 -2.87
C ARG A 23 -9.89 10.60 -3.75
N TYR A 24 -10.73 10.21 -4.71
CA TYR A 24 -11.39 11.13 -5.63
C TYR A 24 -12.36 12.06 -4.89
N ALA A 25 -12.11 13.38 -4.96
CA ALA A 25 -13.01 14.42 -4.45
C ALA A 25 -13.53 15.25 -5.65
N PRO A 26 -14.85 15.24 -5.92
CA PRO A 26 -15.42 15.80 -7.15
C PRO A 26 -15.28 17.33 -7.28
N GLU A 27 -14.94 18.04 -6.19
CA GLU A 27 -14.94 19.51 -6.18
C GLU A 27 -13.64 20.15 -6.66
N SER A 28 -12.51 19.44 -6.62
CA SER A 28 -11.21 19.93 -7.10
C SER A 28 -10.14 18.84 -7.17
N LEU A 29 -9.34 18.84 -8.24
CA LEU A 29 -8.17 17.96 -8.35
C LEU A 29 -7.13 18.22 -7.26
N VAL A 30 -7.04 19.46 -6.75
CA VAL A 30 -6.11 19.85 -5.70
C VAL A 30 -6.58 19.33 -4.34
N THR A 31 -7.88 19.37 -4.05
CA THR A 31 -8.45 18.82 -2.81
C THR A 31 -8.40 17.29 -2.82
N THR A 32 -8.59 16.66 -3.98
CA THR A 32 -8.35 15.22 -4.22
C THR A 32 -6.93 14.81 -3.84
N PHE A 33 -5.93 15.52 -4.37
CA PHE A 33 -4.52 15.24 -4.08
C PHE A 33 -4.19 15.43 -2.60
N LYS A 34 -4.61 16.56 -2.01
CA LYS A 34 -4.35 16.85 -0.59
C LYS A 34 -4.99 15.82 0.34
N SER A 35 -6.22 15.39 0.04
CA SER A 35 -6.95 14.40 0.83
C SER A 35 -6.33 13.01 0.71
N THR A 36 -5.94 12.62 -0.50
CA THR A 36 -5.18 11.40 -0.79
C THR A 36 -3.87 11.37 0.00
N LEU A 37 -3.11 12.46 -0.04
CA LEU A 37 -1.80 12.55 0.60
C LEU A 37 -1.93 12.52 2.13
N MET A 38 -2.94 13.19 2.69
CA MET A 38 -3.23 13.18 4.12
C MET A 38 -3.65 11.79 4.61
N GLN A 39 -4.46 11.08 3.83
CA GLN A 39 -4.87 9.70 4.12
C GLN A 39 -3.67 8.75 4.05
N LEU A 40 -2.82 8.90 3.04
CA LEU A 40 -1.55 8.19 2.94
C LEU A 40 -0.68 8.43 4.16
N LEU A 41 -0.56 9.68 4.62
CA LEU A 41 0.27 10.02 5.77
C LEU A 41 -0.25 9.43 7.08
N MET A 42 -1.57 9.42 7.27
CA MET A 42 -2.23 8.82 8.44
C MET A 42 -2.11 7.29 8.45
N THR A 43 -2.18 6.64 7.29
CA THR A 43 -2.11 5.18 7.15
C THR A 43 -0.66 4.67 7.09
N ALA A 44 0.28 5.49 6.60
CA ALA A 44 1.69 5.14 6.46
C ALA A 44 2.30 4.53 7.73
N PRO A 45 2.20 5.11 8.95
CA PRO A 45 2.79 4.51 10.14
C PRO A 45 2.22 3.12 10.46
N PHE A 46 0.92 2.90 10.24
CA PHE A 46 0.29 1.60 10.44
C PHE A 46 0.79 0.56 9.42
N VAL A 47 0.85 0.95 8.15
CA VAL A 47 1.36 0.08 7.06
C VAL A 47 2.83 -0.25 7.29
N VAL A 48 3.65 0.73 7.70
CA VAL A 48 5.06 0.53 8.06
C VAL A 48 5.19 -0.44 9.23
N GLY A 49 4.43 -0.25 10.31
CA GLY A 49 4.44 -1.13 11.47
C GLY A 49 4.09 -2.58 11.12
N LEU A 50 3.02 -2.78 10.36
CA LEU A 50 2.62 -4.11 9.87
C LEU A 50 3.69 -4.72 8.95
N THR A 51 4.29 -3.91 8.08
CA THR A 51 5.38 -4.36 7.19
C THR A 51 6.57 -4.84 8.00
N ILE A 52 6.99 -4.09 9.02
CA ILE A 52 8.11 -4.48 9.89
C ILE A 52 7.78 -5.80 10.61
N LEU A 53 6.55 -5.97 11.11
CA LEU A 53 6.13 -7.22 11.75
C LEU A 53 6.21 -8.41 10.78
N VAL A 54 5.64 -8.28 9.58
CA VAL A 54 5.65 -9.35 8.56
C VAL A 54 7.08 -9.66 8.12
N VAL A 55 7.89 -8.65 7.84
CA VAL A 55 9.29 -8.80 7.44
C VAL A 55 10.11 -9.46 8.55
N SER A 56 9.93 -9.05 9.81
CA SER A 56 10.63 -9.63 10.96
C SER A 56 10.25 -11.10 11.15
N PHE A 57 8.97 -11.44 10.99
CA PHE A 57 8.49 -12.82 11.04
C PHE A 57 9.11 -13.68 9.93
N MET A 58 9.13 -13.19 8.69
CA MET A 58 9.74 -13.89 7.56
C MET A 58 11.27 -14.03 7.68
N GLN A 59 11.95 -13.02 8.21
CA GLN A 59 13.39 -13.11 8.48
C GLN A 59 13.68 -14.15 9.56
N ARG A 60 12.82 -14.23 10.58
CA ARG A 60 12.95 -15.24 11.64
C ARG A 60 12.67 -16.67 11.15
N SER A 61 11.76 -16.85 10.18
CA SER A 61 11.49 -18.18 9.59
C SER A 61 12.55 -18.64 8.59
N THR A 62 13.14 -17.70 7.84
CA THR A 62 14.09 -18.00 6.76
C THR A 62 15.54 -17.98 7.26
N GLY A 63 15.83 -17.31 8.38
CA GLY A 63 17.18 -17.14 8.93
C GLY A 63 18.02 -16.09 8.21
N GLU A 64 17.57 -15.58 7.06
CA GLU A 64 18.28 -14.59 6.25
C GLU A 64 17.53 -13.26 6.15
N ARG A 65 18.29 -12.17 5.93
CA ARG A 65 17.72 -10.84 5.68
C ARG A 65 17.04 -10.81 4.31
N LEU A 66 15.81 -10.31 4.28
CA LEU A 66 15.05 -10.14 3.04
C LEU A 66 15.64 -9.01 2.19
N PRO A 67 15.73 -9.17 0.86
CA PRO A 67 16.14 -8.09 -0.03
C PRO A 67 15.11 -6.96 -0.01
N TRP A 68 15.58 -5.71 -0.13
CA TRP A 68 14.73 -4.50 -0.15
C TRP A 68 13.58 -4.55 -1.16
N ASP A 69 13.78 -5.19 -2.31
CA ASP A 69 12.74 -5.45 -3.31
C ASP A 69 11.52 -6.19 -2.73
N ARG A 70 11.73 -7.21 -1.89
CA ARG A 70 10.64 -7.94 -1.23
C ARG A 70 9.95 -7.10 -0.18
N ILE A 71 10.72 -6.34 0.60
CA ILE A 71 10.18 -5.46 1.65
C ILE A 71 9.24 -4.42 1.03
N ALA A 72 9.66 -3.78 -0.08
CA ALA A 72 8.84 -2.83 -0.80
C ALA A 72 7.54 -3.44 -1.36
N ARG A 73 7.60 -4.68 -1.87
CA ARG A 73 6.39 -5.41 -2.30
C ARG A 73 5.43 -5.69 -1.15
N ILE A 74 5.95 -6.16 -0.02
CA ILE A 74 5.14 -6.44 1.18
C ILE A 74 4.47 -5.15 1.65
N TYR A 75 5.22 -4.06 1.73
CA TYR A 75 4.69 -2.73 2.07
C TYR A 75 3.54 -2.32 1.15
N CYS A 76 3.75 -2.34 -0.17
CA CYS A 76 2.71 -1.94 -1.12
C CYS A 76 1.49 -2.87 -1.05
N THR A 77 1.71 -4.18 -0.87
CA THR A 77 0.62 -5.16 -0.79
C THR A 77 -0.24 -4.91 0.44
N LEU A 78 0.37 -4.74 1.61
CA LEU A 78 -0.34 -4.40 2.85
C LEU A 78 -1.08 -3.08 2.72
N GLY A 79 -0.44 -2.09 2.10
CA GLY A 79 -1.04 -0.80 1.81
C GLY A 79 -2.28 -0.88 0.92
N ILE A 80 -2.25 -1.71 -0.13
CA ILE A 80 -3.43 -1.98 -0.99
C ILE A 80 -4.54 -2.63 -0.18
N PHE A 81 -4.25 -3.65 0.63
CA PHE A 81 -5.25 -4.30 1.48
C PHE A 81 -5.91 -3.32 2.45
N ILE A 82 -5.12 -2.52 3.15
CA ILE A 82 -5.64 -1.53 4.10
C ILE A 82 -6.48 -0.48 3.38
N GLY A 83 -6.01 0.04 2.24
CA GLY A 83 -6.77 0.99 1.42
C GLY A 83 -8.10 0.40 0.93
N PHE A 84 -8.09 -0.86 0.49
CA PHE A 84 -9.29 -1.58 0.08
C PHE A 84 -10.30 -1.75 1.22
N PHE A 85 -9.87 -2.20 2.40
CA PHE A 85 -10.77 -2.35 3.55
C PHE A 85 -11.31 -1.00 4.05
N TYR A 86 -10.51 0.06 3.97
CA TYR A 86 -10.96 1.41 4.32
C TYR A 86 -12.03 1.93 3.35
N ALA A 87 -11.83 1.73 2.05
CA ALA A 87 -12.84 2.08 1.05
C ALA A 87 -14.13 1.27 1.29
N LEU A 88 -13.99 -0.04 1.53
CA LEU A 88 -15.13 -0.93 1.79
C LEU A 88 -15.93 -0.50 3.03
N SER A 89 -15.26 -0.15 4.13
CA SER A 89 -15.93 0.31 5.35
C SER A 89 -16.61 1.66 5.15
N GLU A 90 -16.02 2.58 4.38
CA GLU A 90 -16.65 3.85 4.03
C GLU A 90 -17.90 3.66 3.15
N TYR A 91 -17.87 2.74 2.19
CA TYR A 91 -19.06 2.37 1.41
C TYR A 91 -20.15 1.73 2.28
N TRP A 92 -19.78 0.82 3.17
CA TRP A 92 -20.72 0.16 4.07
C TRP A 92 -21.43 1.18 4.98
N LEU A 93 -20.68 2.13 5.55
CA LEU A 93 -21.23 3.17 6.42
C LEU A 93 -22.19 4.11 5.67
N ARG A 94 -21.94 4.37 4.38
CA ARG A 94 -22.82 5.22 3.54
C ARG A 94 -24.09 4.51 3.07
N ALA A 95 -24.11 3.18 3.10
CA ALA A 95 -25.25 2.37 2.69
C ALA A 95 -26.29 2.16 3.81
N GLN A 96 -25.97 2.58 5.03
CA GLN A 96 -26.79 2.45 6.24
C GLN A 96 -27.48 3.78 6.57
#